data_AF-A0A7S3V5Q8-F1
#
_entry.id   AF-A0A7S3V5Q8-F1
#
_cell.length_a   1.000
_cell.length_b   1.000
_cell.length_c   1.000
_cell.angle_alpha   90.00
_cell.angle_beta   90.00
_cell.angle_gamma   90.00
#
_symmetry.space_group_name_H-M   'P 1'
#
loop_
_entity.id
_entity.type
_entity.pdbx_description
1 polymer ?
#
loop_
_entity_poly.entity_id
_entity_poly.type
_entity_poly.pdbx_seq_one_letter_code
_entity_poly.pdbx_strand_id
1 'polypeptide(L)'
;MASVELQARANELNARMEREAKLAIEDIDKNLVRTIARNSYACVVKCYDDAGKAGSSEQIEQCSRQCQAPYQMSHNIVQQEVGQFQNRLGRAMGTCQDDAQGLITPQVQNDARKMRKVEESLLKCISKTVDHHVKQLGPMKQRIAAGLKQVSK
;
A
#
# COMPACT_ATOMS: atom_id res chain seq x y z
N MET A 1 -21.47 23.93 10.96
CA MET A 1 -22.16 22.81 10.29
C MET A 1 -21.48 22.42 8.98
N ALA A 2 -21.02 23.37 8.15
CA ALA A 2 -20.33 23.07 6.88
C ALA A 2 -19.04 22.22 7.04
N SER A 3 -18.25 22.47 8.08
CA SER A 3 -17.04 21.69 8.39
C SER A 3 -17.30 20.22 8.73
N VAL A 4 -18.47 19.86 9.28
CA VAL A 4 -18.81 18.48 9.66
C VAL A 4 -19.15 17.65 8.42
N GLU A 5 -19.91 18.22 7.49
CA GLU A 5 -20.24 17.57 6.22
C GLU A 5 -18.99 17.37 5.35
N LEU A 6 -18.10 18.38 5.32
CA LEU A 6 -16.79 18.28 4.70
C LEU A 6 -15.98 17.12 5.27
N GLN A 7 -15.88 17.03 6.60
CA GLN A 7 -15.14 15.97 7.28
C GLN A 7 -15.72 14.59 6.95
N ALA A 8 -17.04 14.44 6.97
CA ALA A 8 -17.71 13.18 6.65
C ALA A 8 -17.41 12.71 5.22
N ARG A 9 -17.48 13.61 4.23
CA ARG A 9 -17.17 13.30 2.82
C ARG A 9 -15.69 12.99 2.61
N ALA A 10 -14.80 13.75 3.23
CA ALA A 10 -13.36 13.47 3.18
C ALA A 10 -13.04 12.09 3.79
N ASN A 11 -13.68 11.74 4.91
CA ASN A 11 -13.54 10.43 5.53
C ASN A 11 -14.07 9.30 4.63
N GLU A 12 -15.18 9.50 3.92
CA GLU A 12 -15.71 8.52 2.97
C GLU A 12 -14.73 8.25 1.82
N LEU A 13 -14.13 9.31 1.27
CA LEU A 13 -13.13 9.24 0.21
C LEU A 13 -11.87 8.50 0.69
N ASN A 14 -11.40 8.79 1.92
CA ASN A 14 -10.27 8.09 2.53
C ASN A 14 -10.59 6.60 2.74
N ALA A 15 -11.77 6.29 3.30
CA ALA A 15 -12.19 4.92 3.53
C ALA A 15 -12.33 4.13 2.22
N ARG A 16 -12.77 4.77 1.13
CA ARG A 16 -12.78 4.15 -0.20
C ARG A 16 -11.37 3.79 -0.65
N MET A 17 -10.43 4.72 -0.55
CA MET A 17 -9.03 4.48 -0.93
C MET A 17 -8.41 3.33 -0.11
N GLU A 18 -8.64 3.31 1.21
CA GLU A 18 -8.16 2.23 2.09
C GLU A 18 -8.74 0.87 1.71
N ARG A 19 -10.05 0.80 1.41
CA ARG A 19 -10.69 -0.45 0.97
C ARG A 19 -10.08 -0.97 -0.33
N GLU A 20 -9.94 -0.13 -1.34
CA GLU A 20 -9.36 -0.52 -2.63
C GLU A 20 -7.89 -0.97 -2.47
N ALA A 21 -7.11 -0.25 -1.66
CA ALA A 21 -5.73 -0.63 -1.37
C ALA A 21 -5.65 -1.98 -0.64
N LYS A 22 -6.53 -2.23 0.33
CA LYS A 22 -6.62 -3.50 1.06
C LYS A 22 -6.93 -4.65 0.10
N LEU A 23 -7.91 -4.48 -0.79
CA LEU A 23 -8.26 -5.50 -1.80
C LEU A 23 -7.08 -5.78 -2.74
N ALA A 24 -6.35 -4.75 -3.16
CA ALA A 24 -5.15 -4.92 -4.00
C ALA A 24 -4.06 -5.72 -3.29
N ILE A 25 -3.78 -5.43 -2.01
CA ILE A 25 -2.78 -6.12 -1.20
C ILE A 25 -3.21 -7.56 -0.91
N GLU A 26 -4.48 -7.79 -0.57
CA GLU A 26 -5.01 -9.14 -0.36
C GLU A 26 -4.89 -10.02 -1.62
N ASP A 27 -5.13 -9.45 -2.80
CA ASP A 27 -4.98 -10.15 -4.07
C ASP A 27 -3.53 -10.56 -4.34
N ILE A 28 -2.56 -9.68 -4.05
CA ILE A 28 -1.13 -9.98 -4.11
C ILE A 28 -0.77 -11.11 -3.14
N ASP A 29 -1.23 -11.01 -1.89
CA ASP A 29 -0.97 -12.02 -0.86
C ASP A 29 -1.48 -13.39 -1.30
N LYS A 30 -2.77 -13.46 -1.64
CA LYS A 30 -3.46 -14.70 -1.99
C LYS A 30 -2.83 -15.39 -3.20
N ASN A 31 -2.51 -14.64 -4.25
CA ASN A 31 -2.11 -15.22 -5.53
C ASN A 31 -0.59 -15.39 -5.67
N LEU A 32 0.23 -14.59 -4.98
CA LEU A 32 1.67 -14.54 -5.20
C LEU A 32 2.45 -14.91 -3.94
N VAL A 33 2.25 -14.16 -2.85
CA VAL A 33 3.07 -14.30 -1.63
C VAL A 33 2.87 -15.64 -0.96
N ARG A 34 1.62 -16.14 -0.86
CA ARG A 34 1.33 -17.46 -0.26
C ARG A 34 1.99 -18.60 -1.01
N THR A 35 2.08 -18.52 -2.34
CA THR A 35 2.76 -19.52 -3.16
C THR A 35 4.27 -19.54 -2.87
N ILE A 36 4.89 -18.36 -2.77
CA ILE A 36 6.31 -18.23 -2.39
C ILE A 36 6.53 -18.79 -0.97
N ALA A 37 5.66 -18.45 -0.02
CA ALA A 37 5.72 -18.94 1.35
C ALA A 37 5.63 -20.48 1.40
N ARG A 38 4.67 -21.07 0.68
CA ARG A 38 4.51 -22.53 0.60
C ARG A 38 5.78 -23.20 0.10
N ASN A 39 6.36 -22.70 -0.99
CA ASN A 39 7.57 -23.27 -1.58
C ASN A 39 8.77 -23.14 -0.63
N SER A 40 8.87 -22.00 0.06
CA SER A 40 9.88 -21.76 1.08
C SER A 40 9.79 -22.77 2.22
N TYR A 41 8.60 -22.97 2.79
CA TYR A 41 8.42 -23.95 3.87
C TYR A 41 8.63 -25.39 3.39
N ALA A 42 8.16 -25.76 2.19
CA ALA A 42 8.41 -27.08 1.63
C ALA A 42 9.91 -27.35 1.40
N CYS A 43 10.68 -26.34 0.99
CA CYS A 43 12.13 -26.41 0.87
C CYS A 43 12.79 -26.63 2.23
N VAL A 44 12.34 -25.91 3.29
CA VAL A 44 12.83 -26.13 4.65
C VAL A 44 12.58 -27.56 5.10
N VAL A 45 11.39 -28.13 4.87
CA VAL A 45 11.11 -29.54 5.21
C VAL A 45 12.12 -30.48 4.55
N LYS A 46 12.41 -30.28 3.26
CA LYS A 46 13.43 -31.07 2.55
C LYS A 46 14.83 -30.95 3.16
N CYS A 47 15.22 -29.77 3.65
CA CYS A 47 16.49 -29.62 4.36
C CYS A 47 16.61 -30.57 5.57
N TYR A 48 15.52 -30.76 6.33
CA TYR A 48 15.49 -31.69 7.47
C TYR A 48 15.44 -33.15 7.01
N ASP A 49 14.68 -33.45 5.95
CA ASP A 49 14.60 -34.80 5.39
C ASP A 49 15.97 -35.27 4.85
N ASP A 50 16.68 -34.40 4.13
CA ASP A 50 17.99 -34.68 3.53
C ASP A 50 19.11 -34.82 4.58
N ALA A 51 19.05 -34.01 5.64
CA ALA A 51 20.01 -34.08 6.75
C ALA A 51 19.79 -35.33 7.63
N GLY A 52 18.54 -35.77 7.79
CA GLY A 52 18.18 -36.91 8.63
C GLY A 52 18.66 -36.76 10.09
N LYS A 53 19.00 -37.87 10.73
CA LYS A 53 19.44 -37.90 12.15
C LYS A 53 20.94 -37.61 12.34
N ALA A 54 21.72 -37.62 11.26
CA ALA A 54 23.18 -37.52 11.32
C ALA A 54 23.72 -36.19 10.75
N GLY A 55 22.87 -35.40 10.07
CA GLY A 55 23.25 -34.11 9.50
C GLY A 55 23.56 -33.06 10.56
N SER A 56 24.47 -32.14 10.23
CA SER A 56 24.84 -31.04 11.12
C SER A 56 23.73 -30.01 11.22
N SER A 57 23.47 -29.50 12.44
CA SER A 57 22.56 -28.38 12.67
C SER A 57 22.93 -27.14 11.84
N GLU A 58 24.22 -26.88 11.67
CA GLU A 58 24.71 -25.72 10.90
C GLU A 58 24.32 -25.83 9.41
N GLN A 59 24.38 -27.03 8.84
CA GLN A 59 23.99 -27.29 7.45
C GLN A 59 22.48 -27.10 7.27
N ILE A 60 21.68 -27.60 8.22
CA ILE A 60 20.22 -27.43 8.22
C ILE A 60 19.84 -25.95 8.31
N GLU A 61 20.49 -25.19 9.19
CA GLU A 61 20.26 -23.76 9.32
C GLU A 61 20.63 -22.99 8.05
N GLN A 62 21.78 -23.30 7.44
CA GLN A 62 22.19 -22.68 6.18
C GLN A 62 21.19 -22.96 5.06
N CYS A 63 20.76 -24.21 4.90
CA CYS A 63 19.74 -24.60 3.94
C CYS A 63 18.41 -23.89 4.21
N SER A 64 17.98 -23.85 5.48
CA SER A 64 16.73 -23.20 5.89
C SER A 64 16.74 -21.70 5.59
N ARG A 65 17.86 -21.01 5.85
CA ARG A 65 18.03 -19.58 5.52
C ARG A 65 17.92 -19.34 4.01
N GLN A 66 18.51 -20.21 3.18
CA GLN A 66 18.40 -20.10 1.72
C GLN A 66 16.96 -20.31 1.25
N CYS A 67 16.26 -21.33 1.78
CA CYS A 67 14.85 -21.56 1.49
C CYS A 67 13.94 -20.39 1.87
N GLN A 68 14.26 -19.67 2.96
CA GLN A 68 13.45 -18.54 3.46
C GLN A 68 13.76 -17.21 2.79
N ALA A 69 14.93 -17.04 2.16
CA ALA A 69 15.32 -15.79 1.54
C ALA A 69 14.29 -15.25 0.51
N PRO A 70 13.75 -16.04 -0.43
CA PRO A 70 12.70 -15.60 -1.36
C PRO A 70 11.45 -15.04 -0.65
N TYR A 71 11.02 -15.70 0.42
CA TYR A 71 9.84 -15.29 1.17
C TYR A 71 10.08 -13.97 1.91
N GLN A 72 11.24 -13.81 2.55
CA GLN A 72 11.61 -12.54 3.19
C GLN A 72 11.70 -11.38 2.18
N MET A 73 12.33 -11.64 1.02
CA MET A 73 12.40 -10.65 -0.06
C MET A 73 11.02 -10.28 -0.60
N SER A 74 10.10 -11.25 -0.70
CA SER A 74 8.73 -10.97 -1.14
C SER A 74 8.02 -9.96 -0.25
N HIS A 75 8.21 -10.05 1.08
CA HIS A 75 7.64 -9.11 2.02
C HIS A 75 8.22 -7.71 1.83
N ASN A 76 9.55 -7.61 1.67
CA ASN A 76 10.22 -6.32 1.44
C ASN A 76 9.74 -5.62 0.17
N ILE A 77 9.57 -6.37 -0.93
CA ILE A 77 9.07 -5.83 -2.21
C ILE A 77 7.66 -5.25 -2.04
N VAL A 78 6.75 -6.01 -1.40
CA VAL A 78 5.38 -5.56 -1.15
C VAL A 78 5.39 -4.30 -0.30
N GLN A 79 6.13 -4.30 0.81
CA GLN A 79 6.17 -3.17 1.74
C GLN A 79 6.78 -1.92 1.09
N GLN A 80 7.81 -2.07 0.27
CA GLN A 80 8.42 -0.96 -0.46
C GLN A 80 7.43 -0.31 -1.43
N GLU A 81 6.73 -1.11 -2.24
CA GLU A 81 5.77 -0.59 -3.22
C GLU A 81 4.54 0.05 -2.55
N VAL A 82 4.02 -0.57 -1.49
CA VAL A 82 2.91 -0.02 -0.69
C VAL A 82 3.34 1.27 -0.01
N GLY A 83 4.52 1.31 0.62
CA GLY A 83 5.04 2.52 1.26
C GLY A 83 5.24 3.67 0.28
N GLN A 84 5.79 3.39 -0.92
CA GLN A 84 5.91 4.40 -1.97
C GLN A 84 4.54 4.91 -2.45
N PHE A 85 3.56 4.03 -2.58
CA PHE A 85 2.20 4.41 -2.94
C PHE A 85 1.57 5.30 -1.88
N GLN A 86 1.64 4.91 -0.60
CA GLN A 86 1.14 5.69 0.53
C GLN A 86 1.82 7.07 0.62
N ASN A 87 3.13 7.14 0.40
CA ASN A 87 3.87 8.40 0.39
C ASN A 87 3.41 9.34 -0.73
N ARG A 88 3.15 8.83 -1.93
CA ARG A 88 2.61 9.64 -3.04
C ARG A 88 1.20 10.13 -2.74
N LEU A 89 0.35 9.26 -2.19
CA LEU A 89 -1.00 9.61 -1.78
C LEU A 89 -1.00 10.69 -0.70
N GLY A 90 -0.22 10.52 0.36
CA GLY A 90 -0.12 11.48 1.47
C GLY A 90 0.32 12.86 0.99
N ARG A 91 1.33 12.93 0.12
CA ARG A 91 1.74 14.22 -0.50
C ARG A 91 0.62 14.85 -1.31
N ALA A 92 -0.07 14.07 -2.15
CA ALA A 92 -1.15 14.60 -2.97
C ALA A 92 -2.34 15.10 -2.13
N MET A 93 -2.65 14.43 -1.02
CA MET A 93 -3.67 14.88 -0.07
C MET A 93 -3.24 16.18 0.64
N GLY A 94 -1.96 16.30 1.02
CA GLY A 94 -1.39 17.52 1.57
C GLY A 94 -1.49 18.70 0.59
N THR A 95 -1.15 18.49 -0.68
CA THR A 95 -1.30 19.53 -1.71
C THR A 95 -2.74 20.04 -1.82
N CYS A 96 -3.74 19.16 -1.74
CA CYS A 96 -5.14 19.60 -1.73
C CYS A 96 -5.46 20.52 -0.54
N GLN A 97 -4.90 20.24 0.63
CA GLN A 97 -5.08 21.07 1.82
C GLN A 97 -4.37 22.42 1.66
N ASP A 98 -3.13 22.42 1.17
CA ASP A 98 -2.33 23.62 0.94
C ASP A 98 -3.02 24.54 -0.10
N ASP A 99 -3.50 23.97 -1.20
CA ASP A 99 -4.24 24.70 -2.24
C ASP A 99 -5.52 25.34 -1.68
N ALA A 100 -6.26 24.60 -0.84
CA ALA A 100 -7.47 25.12 -0.20
C ALA A 100 -7.14 26.24 0.79
N GLN A 101 -6.09 26.06 1.60
CA GLN A 101 -5.63 27.06 2.57
C GLN A 101 -5.17 28.35 1.86
N GLY A 102 -4.54 28.24 0.68
CA GLY A 102 -4.13 29.37 -0.14
C GLY A 102 -5.29 30.23 -0.66
N LEU A 103 -6.52 29.71 -0.68
CA LEU A 103 -7.73 30.47 -1.05
C LEU A 103 -8.32 31.25 0.13
N ILE A 104 -7.88 30.99 1.36
CA ILE A 104 -8.43 31.62 2.57
C ILE A 104 -7.74 32.96 2.82
N THR A 105 -8.41 34.04 2.42
CA THR A 105 -8.04 35.43 2.79
C THR A 105 -8.95 35.95 3.92
N PRO A 106 -8.61 37.07 4.60
CA PRO A 106 -9.50 37.67 5.60
C PRO A 106 -10.91 37.98 5.06
N GLN A 107 -11.05 38.31 3.78
CA GLN A 107 -12.35 38.57 3.14
C GLN A 107 -13.12 37.28 2.82
N VAL A 108 -12.43 36.17 2.61
CA VAL A 108 -13.02 34.85 2.38
C VAL A 108 -13.46 34.25 3.72
N GLN A 109 -12.61 34.34 4.75
CA GLN A 109 -12.87 33.81 6.08
C GLN A 109 -14.13 34.39 6.73
N ASN A 110 -14.39 35.68 6.51
CA ASN A 110 -15.58 36.37 7.04
C ASN A 110 -16.84 36.18 6.19
N ASP A 111 -16.77 35.43 5.08
CA ASP A 111 -17.89 35.19 4.16
C ASP A 111 -18.19 33.69 4.06
N ALA A 112 -19.29 33.28 4.69
CA ALA A 112 -19.70 31.87 4.73
C ALA A 112 -19.93 31.25 3.34
N ARG A 113 -20.37 32.04 2.35
CA ARG A 113 -20.57 31.55 0.97
C ARG A 113 -19.23 31.32 0.28
N LYS A 114 -18.24 32.19 0.51
CA LYS A 114 -16.89 31.99 -0.04
C LYS A 114 -16.18 30.83 0.65
N MET A 115 -16.31 30.68 1.97
CA MET A 115 -15.78 29.52 2.68
C MET A 115 -16.33 28.21 2.14
N ARG A 116 -17.63 28.11 1.88
CA ARG A 116 -18.23 26.92 1.28
C ARG A 116 -17.61 26.56 -0.07
N LYS A 117 -17.26 27.55 -0.90
CA LYS A 117 -16.56 27.31 -2.18
C LYS A 117 -15.15 26.76 -1.98
N VAL A 118 -14.44 27.18 -0.94
CA VAL A 118 -13.12 26.62 -0.58
C VAL A 118 -13.29 25.15 -0.18
N GLU A 119 -14.26 24.83 0.68
CA GLU A 119 -14.55 23.46 1.11
C GLU A 119 -14.94 22.55 -0.08
N GLU A 120 -15.77 23.03 -0.99
CA GLU A 120 -16.13 22.32 -2.23
C GLU A 120 -14.92 22.08 -3.14
N SER A 121 -14.00 23.05 -3.19
CA SER A 121 -12.76 22.94 -3.98
C SER A 121 -11.81 21.90 -3.39
N LEU A 122 -11.69 21.87 -2.05
CA LEU A 122 -10.94 20.85 -1.33
C LEU A 122 -11.51 19.45 -1.59
N LEU A 123 -12.82 19.26 -1.45
CA LEU A 123 -13.47 17.97 -1.72
C LEU A 123 -13.25 17.51 -3.16
N LYS A 124 -13.36 18.42 -4.12
CA LYS A 124 -13.11 18.12 -5.53
C LYS A 124 -11.66 17.69 -5.76
N CYS A 125 -10.71 18.33 -5.09
CA CYS A 125 -9.30 17.93 -5.15
C CYS A 125 -9.10 16.51 -4.57
N ILE A 126 -9.59 16.28 -3.34
CA ILE A 126 -9.47 14.97 -2.66
C ILE A 126 -10.11 13.87 -3.51
N SER A 127 -11.32 14.08 -4.05
CA SER A 127 -12.00 13.10 -4.89
C SER A 127 -11.18 12.73 -6.12
N LYS A 128 -10.61 13.72 -6.82
CA LYS A 128 -9.72 13.48 -7.97
C LYS A 128 -8.46 12.72 -7.56
N THR A 129 -7.87 13.07 -6.42
CA THR A 129 -6.70 12.39 -5.87
C THR A 129 -7.00 10.93 -5.58
N VAL A 130 -8.14 10.62 -4.94
CA VAL A 130 -8.57 9.24 -4.69
C VAL A 130 -8.80 8.50 -6.00
N ASP A 131 -9.56 9.05 -6.95
CA ASP A 131 -9.81 8.40 -8.24
C ASP A 131 -8.52 8.11 -9.01
N HIS A 132 -7.57 9.04 -8.98
CA HIS A 132 -6.26 8.84 -9.57
C HIS A 132 -5.50 7.69 -8.88
N HIS A 133 -5.44 7.69 -7.55
CA HIS A 133 -4.67 6.70 -6.80
C HIS A 133 -5.28 5.31 -6.83
N VAL A 134 -6.62 5.18 -6.86
CA VAL A 134 -7.29 3.90 -7.10
C VAL A 134 -6.86 3.30 -8.45
N LYS A 135 -6.74 4.12 -9.51
CA LYS A 135 -6.21 3.65 -10.81
C LYS A 135 -4.74 3.25 -10.73
N GLN A 136 -3.95 3.87 -9.85
CA GLN A 136 -2.53 3.54 -9.64
C GLN A 136 -2.30 2.23 -8.87
N LEU A 137 -3.34 1.64 -8.25
CA LEU A 137 -3.25 0.33 -7.62
C LEU A 137 -2.91 -0.77 -8.63
N GLY A 138 -3.48 -0.72 -9.84
CA GLY A 138 -3.17 -1.69 -10.91
C GLY A 138 -1.67 -1.72 -11.27
N PRO A 139 -1.08 -0.58 -11.66
CA PRO A 139 0.36 -0.47 -11.88
C PRO A 139 1.21 -0.88 -10.68
N MET A 140 0.80 -0.56 -9.44
CA MET A 140 1.49 -1.03 -8.23
C MET A 140 1.49 -2.55 -8.15
N LYS A 141 0.34 -3.20 -8.34
CA LYS A 141 0.24 -4.67 -8.38
C LYS A 141 1.16 -5.27 -9.44
N GLN A 142 1.25 -4.65 -10.62
CA GLN A 142 2.12 -5.12 -11.71
C GLN A 142 3.61 -5.04 -11.32
N ARG A 143 4.05 -3.94 -10.70
CA ARG A 143 5.44 -3.82 -10.22
C ARG A 143 5.76 -4.84 -9.13
N ILE A 144 4.85 -5.02 -8.17
CA ILE A 144 5.00 -6.07 -7.15
C ILE A 144 5.10 -7.44 -7.81
N ALA A 145 4.18 -7.80 -8.70
CA ALA A 145 4.21 -9.08 -9.39
C ALA A 145 5.51 -9.29 -10.19
N ALA A 146 6.01 -8.24 -10.84
CA ALA A 146 7.29 -8.29 -11.55
C ALA A 146 8.47 -8.53 -10.60
N GLY A 147 8.52 -7.84 -9.46
CA GLY A 147 9.55 -8.07 -8.43
C GLY A 147 9.47 -9.47 -7.82
N LEU A 148 8.26 -9.95 -7.52
CA LEU A 148 8.05 -11.29 -6.96
C LEU A 148 8.51 -12.41 -7.90
N LYS A 149 8.34 -12.24 -9.22
CA LYS A 149 8.86 -13.18 -10.23
C LYS A 149 10.38 -13.27 -10.27
N GLN A 150 11.10 -12.26 -9.78
CA GLN A 150 12.56 -12.29 -9.75
C GLN A 150 13.09 -13.08 -8.55
N VAL A 151 12.34 -13.10 -7.43
CA VAL A 151 12.75 -13.80 -6.21
C VAL A 151 12.23 -15.24 -6.14
N SER A 152 11.24 -15.60 -6.96
CA SER A 152 10.74 -16.99 -7.03
C SER A 152 11.52 -17.88 -8.02
N LYS A 153 12.62 -17.38 -8.60
CA LYS A 153 13.55 -18.17 -9.43
C LYS A 153 14.54 -18.89 -8.54
#